data_AF-A0A256YKP8-F1
#
_entry.id   AF-A0A256YKP8-F1
#
_cell.length_a   1.000
_cell.length_b   1.000
_cell.length_c   1.000
_cell.angle_alpha   90.00
_cell.angle_beta   90.00
_cell.angle_gamma   90.00
#
_symmetry.space_group_name_H-M   'P 1'
#
loop_
_entity.id
_entity.type
_entity.pdbx_description
1 polymer ?
#
loop_
_entity_poly.entity_id
_entity_poly.type
_entity_poly.pdbx_seq_one_letter_code
_entity_poly.pdbx_strand_id
1 'polypeptide(L)' 'MSNDLRIVLSGGYTVYIDMCREVSRKCIDKIHVMYHALLKELGSEYEIVSGIGGITIYYDPRKISGEKRNKNT' A
#
# COMPACT_ATOMS: atom_id res chain seq x y z
N MET A 1 4.53 6.22 21.09
CA MET A 1 4.32 5.00 20.29
C MET A 1 4.77 5.30 18.87
N SER A 2 5.95 4.81 18.45
CA SER A 2 6.46 5.06 17.10
C SER A 2 5.60 4.26 16.12
N ASN A 3 4.91 4.94 15.21
CA ASN A 3 4.29 4.31 14.06
C ASN A 3 5.38 4.16 13.00
N ASP A 4 6.19 3.12 13.10
CA ASP A 4 7.21 2.79 12.10
C ASP A 4 6.52 2.19 10.87
N LEU A 5 5.75 3.00 10.15
CA LEU A 5 5.24 2.65 8.83
C LEU A 5 6.33 2.99 7.82
N ARG A 6 6.81 1.99 7.08
CA ARG A 6 7.86 2.17 6.07
C ARG A 6 7.31 1.78 4.71
N ILE A 7 7.43 2.71 3.76
CA ILE A 7 7.09 2.43 2.37
C ILE A 7 8.36 1.98 1.67
N VAL A 8 8.35 0.74 1.20
CA VAL A 8 9.46 0.11 0.48
C VAL A 8 9.03 -0.08 -0.97
N LEU A 9 9.75 0.56 -1.88
CA LEU A 9 9.58 0.31 -3.31
C LEU A 9 10.23 -1.03 -3.63
N SER A 10 9.45 -1.97 -4.15
CA SER A 10 9.91 -3.33 -4.45
C SER A 10 9.77 -3.59 -5.94
N GLY A 11 10.78 -3.18 -6.71
CA GLY A 11 10.72 -3.23 -8.18
C GLY A 11 9.89 -2.10 -8.79
N GLY A 12 9.63 -2.19 -10.10
CA GLY A 12 8.99 -1.11 -10.87
C GLY A 12 7.45 -1.07 -10.82
N TYR A 13 6.80 -2.07 -10.23
CA TYR A 13 5.35 -2.30 -10.29
C TYR A 13 4.72 -2.56 -8.92
N THR A 14 5.48 -2.40 -7.84
CA THR A 14 5.03 -2.83 -6.51
C THR A 14 5.50 -1.87 -5.42
N VAL A 15 4.57 -1.54 -4.54
CA VAL A 15 4.84 -0.84 -3.29
C VAL A 15 4.53 -1.77 -2.13
N TYR A 16 5.50 -1.97 -1.25
CA TYR A 16 5.30 -2.66 0.01
C TYR A 16 5.20 -1.66 1.15
N ILE A 17 4.17 -1.79 1.98
CA ILE A 17 3.97 -1.00 3.19
C ILE A 17 4.28 -1.92 4.36
N ASP A 18 5.47 -1.78 4.93
CA ASP A 18 5.88 -2.45 6.15
C ASP A 18 5.23 -1.72 7.34
N MET A 19 4.44 -2.45 8.12
CA MET A 19 3.63 -1.89 9.20
C MET A 19 4.01 -2.44 10.57
N CYS A 20 4.70 -3.58 10.62
CA CYS A 20 4.85 -4.34 11.85
C CYS A 20 6.23 -4.95 12.00
N ARG A 21 6.93 -4.47 13.03
CA ARG A 21 8.20 -5.06 13.46
C ARG A 21 8.04 -6.41 14.17
N GLU A 22 6.89 -6.62 14.82
CA GLU A 22 6.55 -7.85 15.52
C GLU A 22 5.12 -8.29 15.17
N VAL A 23 4.95 -9.58 14.91
CA VAL A 23 3.66 -10.18 14.56
C VAL A 23 2.81 -10.29 15.82
N SER A 24 1.74 -9.51 15.89
CA SER A 24 0.79 -9.52 17.00
C SER A 24 -0.64 -9.32 16.49
N ARG A 25 -1.63 -9.70 17.29
CA ARG A 25 -3.04 -9.49 16.92
C ARG A 25 -3.37 -8.03 16.64
N LYS A 26 -2.85 -7.11 17.46
CA LYS A 26 -2.99 -5.67 17.26
C LYS A 26 -2.41 -5.18 15.93
N CYS A 27 -1.29 -5.78 15.49
CA CYS A 27 -0.72 -5.50 14.17
C CYS A 27 -1.66 -5.99 13.06
N ILE A 28 -2.12 -7.24 13.15
CA ILE A 28 -3.02 -7.84 12.16
C ILE A 28 -4.31 -7.01 12.02
N ASP A 29 -4.89 -6.57 13.13
CA ASP A 29 -6.09 -5.70 13.11
C ASP A 29 -5.82 -4.39 12.36
N LYS A 30 -4.64 -3.78 12.56
CA LYS A 30 -4.24 -2.56 11.82
C LYS A 30 -4.05 -2.82 10.33
N ILE A 31 -3.45 -3.95 9.95
CA ILE A 31 -3.29 -4.35 8.55
C ILE A 31 -4.66 -4.52 7.90
N HIS A 32 -5.62 -5.18 8.56
CA HIS A 32 -6.97 -5.32 8.05
C HIS A 32 -7.68 -3.97 7.85
N VAL A 33 -7.59 -3.07 8.83
CA VAL A 33 -8.16 -1.72 8.71
C VAL A 33 -7.55 -0.97 7.52
N MET A 34 -6.22 -1.02 7.37
CA MET A 34 -5.52 -0.37 6.26
C MET A 34 -5.90 -0.99 4.91
N TYR A 35 -6.00 -2.32 4.82
CA TYR A 35 -6.42 -3.03 3.62
C TYR A 35 -7.78 -2.56 3.11
N HIS A 36 -8.78 -2.49 4.00
CA HIS A 36 -10.12 -2.02 3.62
C HIS A 36 -10.14 -0.53 3.29
N ALA A 37 -9.33 0.30 3.95
CA ALA A 37 -9.18 1.70 3.60
C ALA A 37 -8.59 1.85 2.19
N LEU A 38 -7.52 1.12 1.87
CA LEU A 38 -6.89 1.17 0.55
C LEU A 38 -7.81 0.65 -0.56
N LEU A 39 -8.54 -0.45 -0.32
CA LEU A 39 -9.55 -0.95 -1.27
C LEU A 39 -10.60 0.11 -1.60
N LYS A 40 -11.04 0.88 -0.60
CA LYS A 40 -12.04 1.93 -0.78
C LYS A 40 -11.49 3.13 -1.57
N GLU A 41 -10.25 3.55 -1.29
CA GLU A 41 -9.64 4.73 -1.91
C GLU A 41 -9.12 4.45 -3.33
N LEU A 42 -8.49 3.28 -3.54
CA LEU A 42 -7.84 2.94 -4.81
C LEU A 42 -8.77 2.18 -5.77
N GLY A 43 -9.82 1.56 -5.25
CA GLY A 43 -10.73 0.75 -6.06
C GLY A 43 -10.11 -0.55 -6.57
N SER A 44 -10.82 -1.24 -7.47
CA SER A 44 -10.41 -2.56 -7.99
C SER A 44 -9.35 -2.51 -9.09
N GLU A 45 -8.85 -1.32 -9.46
CA GLU A 45 -7.81 -1.17 -10.49
C GLU A 45 -6.42 -1.58 -9.99
N TYR A 46 -6.24 -1.62 -8.67
CA TYR A 46 -5.00 -2.01 -8.01
C TYR A 46 -5.19 -3.37 -7.34
N GLU A 47 -4.21 -4.25 -7.48
CA GLU A 47 -4.20 -5.50 -6.72
C GLU A 47 -3.54 -5.22 -5.36
N ILE A 48 -4.31 -5.41 -4.30
CA ILE A 48 -3.88 -5.17 -2.92
C ILE A 48 -3.86 -6.52 -2.21
N VAL A 49 -2.72 -6.87 -1.61
CA VAL A 49 -2.51 -8.13 -0.91
C VAL A 49 -2.08 -7.84 0.52
N SER A 50 -2.82 -8.34 1.50
CA SER A 50 -2.43 -8.28 2.91
C SER A 50 -1.48 -9.43 3.26
N GLY A 51 -0.39 -9.09 3.96
CA GLY A 51 0.55 -10.05 4.53
C GLY A 51 0.56 -10.00 6.05
N ILE A 52 1.41 -10.81 6.67
CA ILE A 52 1.48 -10.94 8.14
C ILE A 52 2.04 -9.67 8.81
N GLY A 53 2.93 -8.93 8.13
CA GLY A 53 3.59 -7.74 8.68
C GLY A 53 3.29 -6.43 7.94
N GLY A 54 2.52 -6.48 6.86
CA GLY A 54 2.30 -5.32 5.99
C GLY A 54 1.37 -5.59 4.83
N ILE A 55 1.37 -4.69 3.86
CA ILE A 55 0.50 -4.74 2.67
C ILE A 55 1.34 -4.52 1.42
N THR A 56 1.08 -5.32 0.41
CA THR A 56 1.66 -5.16 -0.93
C THR A 56 0.61 -4.60 -1.87
N ILE A 57 0.96 -3.56 -2.62
CA ILE A 57 0.12 -2.95 -3.64
C ILE A 57 0.83 -3.11 -4.98
N TYR A 58 0.18 -3.76 -5.93
CA TYR A 58 0.63 -3.83 -7.31
C TYR A 58 -0.06 -2.75 -8.13
N TYR A 59 0.71 -2.07 -8.95
CA TYR A 59 0.23 -0.96 -9.76
C TYR A 59 0.88 -0.94 -11.13
N ASP A 60 0.19 -0.34 -12.11
CA ASP A 60 0.78 -0.02 -13.41
C ASP A 60 1.44 1.37 -13.34
N PRO A 61 2.79 1.48 -13.36
CA PRO A 61 3.49 2.75 -13.28
C PRO A 61 3.15 3.69 -14.45
N ARG A 62 2.70 3.16 -15.59
CA ARG A 62 2.32 3.96 -16.77
C ARG A 62 1.03 4.75 -16.52
N LYS A 63 0.12 4.20 -15.72
CA LYS A 63 -1.14 4.88 -15.34
C LYS A 63 -0.90 5.97 -14.30
N ILE A 64 -0.05 5.69 -13.30
CA ILE A 64 0.25 6.65 -12.23
C ILE A 64 1.08 7.85 -12.73
N SER A 65 2.02 7.63 -13.66
CA SER A 65 2.84 8.71 -14.22
C SER A 65 2.03 9.71 -15.08
N GLY A 66 0.88 9.30 -15.62
CA GLY A 66 0.05 10.13 -16.50
C GLY A 66 -0.69 11.26 -15.77
N GLU A 67 -1.13 11.03 -14.53
CA GLU A 67 -1.92 12.02 -13.77
C GLU A 67 -1.12 13.27 -13.37
N LYS A 68 0.20 13.18 -13.20
CA LYS A 68 1.04 14.36 -12.94
C LYS A 68 1.32 15.21 -14.19
N ARG A 69 1.07 14.71 -15.41
CA ARG A 69 1.34 15.45 -16.66
C ARG A 69 0.17 16.34 -17.09
N ASN A 70 -1.06 16.03 -16.69
CA ASN A 70 -2.27 16.72 -17.14
C ASN A 70 -2.78 17.85 -16.22
N LYS A 71 -1.94 18.37 -15.30
CA LYS A 71 -2.27 19.55 -14.49
C LYS A 71 -1.58 20.86 -14.94
N ASN A 72 -0.82 20.84 -16.04
CA ASN A 72 -0.06 21.99 -16.54
C ASN A 72 -0.32 22.31 -18.04
N THR A 73 -1.47 21.94 -18.58
CA THR A 73 -1.99 22.43 -19.88
C THR A 73 -3.45 22.79 -19.71
#